data_AF-A0A1L8QX72-F1
#
_entry.id   AF-A0A1L8QX72-F1
#
_cell.length_a   1.000
_cell.length_b   1.000
_cell.length_c   1.000
_cell.angle_alpha   90.00
_cell.angle_beta   90.00
_cell.angle_gamma   90.00
#
_symmetry.space_group_name_H-M   'P 1'
#
loop_
_entity.id
_entity.type
_entity.pdbx_description
1 polymer ?
#
loop_
_entity_poly.entity_id
_entity_poly.type
_entity_poly.pdbx_seq_one_letter_code
_entity_poly.pdbx_strand_id
1 'polypeptide(L)'
;MKKKQLAKLKKQFRPSFNNARALLFREMEKQAMAMYELPVTVGIKLETPNEMSIEFLGETTRDQIISVPLDEHFNLVVKRIQSSETGLLERFSRKLVNEFANYWGFTDESAVTSENAPTSAPKESPATEVEVEIEAAQDIEVPAAATESSFDEDSAFATFKEAITAFPKFEVIEHSDSVQVVEKTAKEERLLATISTSENNVFTIEPALERKYKLKLEVIPVIEAFAQSITPA
;
A
#
# COMPACT_ATOMS: atom_id res chain seq x y z
N MET A 1 -7.10 -31.83 3.35
CA MET A 1 -8.21 -30.88 3.62
C MET A 1 -9.25 -30.92 2.50
N LYS A 2 -10.51 -30.52 2.73
CA LYS A 2 -11.52 -30.35 1.66
C LYS A 2 -11.23 -29.08 0.86
N LYS A 3 -11.42 -29.07 -0.48
CA LYS A 3 -11.13 -27.89 -1.35
C LYS A 3 -11.75 -26.58 -0.83
N LYS A 4 -12.97 -26.63 -0.26
CA LYS A 4 -13.65 -25.46 0.34
C LYS A 4 -12.91 -24.86 1.55
N GLN A 5 -12.22 -25.68 2.36
CA GLN A 5 -11.43 -25.21 3.51
C GLN A 5 -10.18 -24.46 3.04
N LEU A 6 -9.45 -25.03 2.07
CA LEU A 6 -8.25 -24.40 1.48
C LEU A 6 -8.60 -23.07 0.80
N ALA A 7 -9.73 -22.99 0.10
CA ALA A 7 -10.22 -21.74 -0.49
C ALA A 7 -10.63 -20.69 0.54
N LYS A 8 -11.18 -21.08 1.71
CA LYS A 8 -11.44 -20.15 2.83
C LYS A 8 -10.13 -19.66 3.43
N LEU A 9 -9.17 -20.57 3.66
CA LEU A 9 -7.84 -20.25 4.19
C LEU A 9 -7.10 -19.24 3.29
N LYS A 10 -7.03 -19.49 1.98
CA LYS A 10 -6.45 -18.58 0.97
C LYS A 10 -7.19 -17.23 0.81
N LYS A 11 -8.38 -17.06 1.39
CA LYS A 11 -9.05 -15.75 1.49
C LYS A 11 -8.76 -15.04 2.81
N GLN A 12 -8.66 -15.79 3.90
CA GLN A 12 -8.38 -15.29 5.24
C GLN A 12 -6.93 -14.84 5.41
N PHE A 13 -5.98 -15.53 4.76
CA PHE A 13 -4.55 -15.21 4.75
C PHE A 13 -4.11 -14.58 3.43
N ARG A 14 -4.86 -13.60 2.92
CA ARG A 14 -4.41 -12.74 1.82
C ARG A 14 -3.46 -11.66 2.37
N PRO A 15 -2.42 -11.25 1.62
CA PRO A 15 -1.65 -10.06 1.95
C PRO A 15 -2.56 -8.83 2.09
N SER A 16 -2.18 -7.88 2.94
CA SER A 16 -2.74 -6.53 2.88
C SER A 16 -2.32 -5.86 1.55
N PHE A 17 -2.95 -4.74 1.19
CA PHE A 17 -2.53 -3.97 0.02
C PHE A 17 -1.08 -3.48 0.17
N ASN A 18 -0.71 -2.99 1.35
CA ASN A 18 0.66 -2.57 1.65
C ASN A 18 1.67 -3.73 1.58
N ASN A 19 1.30 -4.94 2.03
CA ASN A 19 2.17 -6.11 1.92
C ASN A 19 2.33 -6.54 0.45
N ALA A 20 1.28 -6.46 -0.36
CA ALA A 20 1.37 -6.73 -1.80
C ALA A 20 2.25 -5.69 -2.53
N ARG A 21 2.21 -4.42 -2.11
CA ARG A 21 3.08 -3.34 -2.59
C ARG A 21 4.55 -3.57 -2.19
N ALA A 22 4.82 -3.89 -0.92
CA ALA A 22 6.17 -4.21 -0.45
C ALA A 22 6.75 -5.48 -1.10
N LEU A 23 5.93 -6.50 -1.37
CA LEU A 23 6.34 -7.69 -2.12
C LEU A 23 6.72 -7.35 -3.58
N LEU A 24 6.00 -6.43 -4.22
CA LEU A 24 6.35 -5.92 -5.55
C LEU A 24 7.69 -5.18 -5.52
N PHE A 25 7.90 -4.29 -4.56
CA PHE A 25 9.14 -3.50 -4.43
C PHE A 25 10.36 -4.41 -4.24
N ARG A 26 10.30 -5.35 -3.29
CA ARG A 26 11.38 -6.32 -3.04
C ARG A 26 11.65 -7.24 -4.24
N GLU A 27 10.63 -7.59 -5.02
CA GLU A 27 10.81 -8.39 -6.24
C GLU A 27 11.41 -7.55 -7.39
N MET A 28 11.15 -6.24 -7.45
CA MET A 28 11.85 -5.31 -8.36
C MET A 28 13.33 -5.18 -8.00
N GLU A 29 13.67 -4.96 -6.72
CA GLU A 29 15.06 -4.88 -6.23
C GLU A 29 15.84 -6.16 -6.57
N LYS A 30 15.25 -7.31 -6.22
CA LYS A 30 15.79 -8.65 -6.52
C LYS A 30 16.01 -8.87 -8.02
N GLN A 31 15.09 -8.43 -8.88
CA GLN A 31 15.22 -8.61 -10.33
C GLN A 31 16.19 -7.62 -10.98
N ALA A 32 16.29 -6.39 -10.47
CA ALA A 32 17.32 -5.43 -10.90
C ALA A 32 18.73 -5.98 -10.61
N MET A 33 18.95 -6.49 -9.40
CA MET A 33 20.20 -7.14 -9.03
C MET A 33 20.46 -8.41 -9.86
N ALA A 34 19.45 -9.26 -10.10
CA ALA A 34 19.62 -10.54 -10.78
C ALA A 34 19.70 -10.46 -12.32
N MET A 35 19.20 -9.40 -12.96
CA MET A 35 19.21 -9.24 -14.42
C MET A 35 20.22 -8.21 -14.92
N TYR A 36 20.57 -7.22 -14.11
CA TYR A 36 21.38 -6.07 -14.52
C TYR A 36 22.56 -5.77 -13.58
N GLU A 37 22.78 -6.62 -12.56
CA GLU A 37 23.72 -6.38 -11.45
C GLU A 37 23.51 -5.02 -10.77
N LEU A 38 22.28 -4.50 -10.82
CA LEU A 38 21.94 -3.12 -10.49
C LEU A 38 21.43 -2.98 -9.04
N PRO A 39 22.25 -2.51 -8.07
CA PRO A 39 21.80 -2.27 -6.71
C PRO A 39 20.85 -1.07 -6.65
N VAL A 40 19.57 -1.33 -6.40
CA VAL A 40 18.53 -0.31 -6.23
C VAL A 40 17.78 -0.49 -4.91
N THR A 41 17.11 0.57 -4.45
CA THR A 41 16.14 0.54 -3.35
C THR A 41 14.82 1.12 -3.80
N VAL A 42 13.70 0.45 -3.50
CA VAL A 42 12.37 0.79 -3.98
C VAL A 42 11.43 1.08 -2.80
N GLY A 43 11.03 2.33 -2.65
CA GLY A 43 10.31 2.82 -1.47
C GLY A 43 9.09 3.68 -1.78
N ILE A 44 8.37 4.08 -0.73
CA ILE A 44 7.37 5.15 -0.79
C ILE A 44 8.04 6.43 -0.34
N LYS A 45 7.83 7.54 -1.04
CA LYS A 45 8.26 8.85 -0.55
C LYS A 45 7.43 9.26 0.66
N LEU A 46 8.10 9.65 1.75
CA LEU A 46 7.43 10.12 2.97
C LEU A 46 6.67 11.43 2.72
N GLU A 47 7.23 12.33 1.90
CA GLU A 47 6.63 13.61 1.54
C GLU A 47 5.43 13.48 0.57
N THR A 48 5.49 12.50 -0.34
CA THR A 48 4.47 12.25 -1.36
C THR A 48 4.08 10.75 -1.37
N PRO A 49 3.22 10.28 -0.45
CA PRO A 49 2.89 8.86 -0.29
C PRO A 49 2.15 8.22 -1.49
N ASN A 50 1.76 9.05 -2.47
CA ASN A 50 1.24 8.66 -3.78
C ASN A 50 2.36 8.47 -4.85
N GLU A 51 3.63 8.51 -4.45
CA GLU A 51 4.79 8.28 -5.32
C GLU A 51 5.69 7.18 -4.73
N MET A 52 6.22 6.36 -5.63
CA MET A 52 7.30 5.43 -5.37
C MET A 52 8.63 6.09 -5.78
N SER A 53 9.64 5.99 -4.92
CA SER A 53 11.03 6.31 -5.25
C SER A 53 11.76 5.02 -5.66
N ILE A 54 12.53 5.10 -6.74
CA ILE A 54 13.49 4.07 -7.16
C ILE A 54 14.87 4.73 -7.13
N GLU A 55 15.67 4.40 -6.13
CA GLU A 55 17.01 4.95 -5.93
C GLU A 55 18.06 3.95 -6.42
N PHE A 56 19.02 4.41 -7.23
CA PHE A 56 20.17 3.62 -7.63
C PHE A 56 21.35 3.87 -6.69
N LEU A 57 21.95 2.81 -6.16
CA LEU A 57 23.01 2.89 -5.14
C LEU A 57 24.43 2.93 -5.74
N GLY A 58 24.57 2.98 -7.07
CA GLY A 58 25.85 3.09 -7.78
C GLY A 58 26.09 4.47 -8.41
N GLU A 59 27.28 4.65 -8.98
CA GLU A 59 27.64 5.88 -9.69
C GLU A 59 26.89 6.00 -11.03
N THR A 60 26.32 7.18 -11.31
CA THR A 60 25.60 7.45 -12.57
C THR A 60 25.75 8.91 -13.00
N THR A 61 25.52 9.17 -14.29
CA THR A 61 25.52 10.51 -14.90
C THR A 61 24.12 11.09 -15.11
N ARG A 62 23.09 10.40 -14.60
CA ARG A 62 21.66 10.80 -14.64
C ARG A 62 21.14 11.00 -13.21
N ASP A 63 19.84 11.30 -13.07
CA ASP A 63 19.23 11.40 -11.75
C ASP A 63 19.33 10.05 -11.02
N GLN A 64 19.82 10.08 -9.78
CA GLN A 64 20.03 8.88 -8.97
C GLN A 64 18.71 8.32 -8.39
N ILE A 65 17.66 9.15 -8.31
CA ILE A 65 16.34 8.80 -7.78
C ILE A 65 15.27 9.07 -8.84
N ILE A 66 14.61 8.02 -9.32
CA ILE A 66 13.43 8.11 -10.19
C ILE A 66 12.18 8.21 -9.32
N SER A 67 11.25 9.08 -9.71
CA SER A 67 9.94 9.24 -9.05
C SER A 67 8.83 8.68 -9.93
N VAL A 68 8.05 7.72 -9.44
CA VAL A 68 6.99 7.03 -10.19
C VAL A 68 5.64 7.23 -9.49
N PRO A 69 4.62 7.81 -10.14
CA PRO A 69 3.30 8.01 -9.53
C PRO A 69 2.56 6.67 -9.34
N LEU A 70 1.97 6.50 -8.16
CA LEU A 70 1.15 5.34 -7.78
C LEU A 70 -0.30 5.58 -8.22
N ASP A 71 -0.51 5.59 -9.53
CA ASP A 71 -1.80 5.90 -10.17
C ASP A 71 -2.86 4.79 -9.99
N GLU A 72 -4.08 5.01 -10.50
CA GLU A 72 -5.15 4.00 -10.41
C GLU A 72 -4.78 2.68 -11.10
N HIS A 73 -4.00 2.71 -12.18
CA HIS A 73 -3.56 1.53 -12.90
C HIS A 73 -2.54 0.71 -12.07
N PHE A 74 -1.53 1.34 -11.49
CA PHE A 74 -0.58 0.71 -10.57
C PHE A 74 -1.32 0.09 -9.38
N ASN A 75 -2.23 0.86 -8.75
CA ASN A 75 -3.03 0.38 -7.63
C ASN A 75 -3.96 -0.79 -8.00
N LEU A 76 -4.45 -0.85 -9.25
CA LEU A 76 -5.22 -1.99 -9.77
C LEU A 76 -4.33 -3.22 -9.96
N VAL A 77 -3.11 -3.07 -10.47
CA VAL A 77 -2.15 -4.20 -10.59
C VAL A 77 -1.75 -4.73 -9.21
N VAL A 78 -1.47 -3.86 -8.22
CA VAL A 78 -1.19 -4.29 -6.85
C VAL A 78 -2.38 -5.03 -6.22
N LYS A 79 -3.64 -4.62 -6.48
CA LYS A 79 -4.86 -5.36 -6.04
C LYS A 79 -4.99 -6.75 -6.69
N ARG A 80 -4.47 -6.93 -7.91
CA ARG A 80 -4.40 -8.25 -8.59
C ARG A 80 -3.28 -9.13 -8.03
N ILE A 81 -2.11 -8.55 -7.73
CA ILE A 81 -1.01 -9.21 -6.99
C ILE A 81 -1.50 -9.65 -5.60
N GLN A 82 -2.18 -8.77 -4.86
CA GLN A 82 -2.82 -9.06 -3.57
C GLN A 82 -3.86 -10.19 -3.66
N SER A 83 -4.53 -10.32 -4.81
CA SER A 83 -5.47 -11.41 -5.09
C SER A 83 -4.80 -12.76 -5.41
N SER A 84 -3.46 -12.78 -5.48
CA SER A 84 -2.60 -13.92 -5.84
C SER A 84 -2.79 -14.39 -7.29
N GLU A 85 -2.80 -13.44 -8.24
CA GLU A 85 -2.79 -13.75 -9.66
C GLU A 85 -1.44 -14.34 -10.11
N THR A 86 -1.45 -15.59 -10.59
CA THR A 86 -0.25 -16.38 -10.89
C THR A 86 0.63 -15.73 -11.96
N GLY A 87 1.89 -15.46 -11.63
CA GLY A 87 2.87 -14.92 -12.58
C GLY A 87 2.71 -13.42 -12.87
N LEU A 88 1.76 -12.72 -12.24
CA LEU A 88 1.56 -11.28 -12.46
C LEU A 88 2.64 -10.44 -11.78
N LEU A 89 3.00 -10.80 -10.54
CA LEU A 89 4.02 -10.13 -9.75
C LEU A 89 5.34 -10.04 -10.53
N GLU A 90 5.82 -11.20 -11.00
CA GLU A 90 7.11 -11.41 -11.65
C GLU A 90 7.16 -10.83 -13.07
N ARG A 91 6.01 -10.71 -13.74
CA ARG A 91 5.89 -10.03 -15.04
C ARG A 91 5.87 -8.52 -14.90
N PHE A 92 5.16 -8.00 -13.89
CA PHE A 92 5.02 -6.57 -13.68
C PHE A 92 6.29 -5.96 -13.07
N SER A 93 6.90 -6.62 -12.08
CA SER A 93 8.21 -6.23 -11.55
C SER A 93 9.24 -6.14 -12.67
N ARG A 94 9.38 -7.18 -13.50
CA ARG A 94 10.35 -7.17 -14.60
C ARG A 94 10.09 -6.06 -15.61
N LYS A 95 8.83 -5.77 -15.94
CA LYS A 95 8.55 -4.62 -16.82
C LYS A 95 9.09 -3.33 -16.20
N LEU A 96 8.76 -3.05 -14.93
CA LEU A 96 9.24 -1.84 -14.24
C LEU A 96 10.78 -1.79 -14.16
N VAL A 97 11.43 -2.92 -13.85
CA VAL A 97 12.89 -3.05 -13.83
C VAL A 97 13.49 -2.71 -15.18
N ASN A 98 12.96 -3.26 -16.27
CA ASN A 98 13.45 -2.96 -17.63
C ASN A 98 13.30 -1.46 -17.96
N GLU A 99 12.19 -0.80 -17.59
CA GLU A 99 12.01 0.64 -17.83
C GLU A 99 13.06 1.49 -17.08
N PHE A 100 13.37 1.20 -15.80
CA PHE A 100 14.37 1.97 -15.05
C PHE A 100 15.83 1.58 -15.37
N ALA A 101 16.09 0.31 -15.70
CA ALA A 101 17.39 -0.12 -16.21
C ALA A 101 17.71 0.63 -17.51
N ASN A 102 16.76 0.69 -18.45
CA ASN A 102 16.87 1.49 -19.66
C ASN A 102 17.09 2.99 -19.38
N TYR A 103 16.42 3.57 -18.38
CA TYR A 103 16.65 4.96 -17.97
C TYR A 103 18.11 5.21 -17.53
N TRP A 104 18.73 4.31 -16.77
CA TRP A 104 20.15 4.42 -16.41
C TRP A 104 21.12 3.92 -17.50
N GLY A 105 20.62 3.29 -18.57
CA GLY A 105 21.39 2.83 -19.73
C GLY A 105 21.78 1.35 -19.71
N PHE A 106 21.24 0.58 -18.77
CA PHE A 106 21.42 -0.87 -18.66
C PHE A 106 20.37 -1.58 -19.53
N THR A 107 20.80 -2.23 -20.61
CA THR A 107 19.92 -2.92 -21.57
C THR A 107 20.18 -4.42 -21.57
N ASP A 108 19.11 -5.21 -21.44
CA ASP A 108 19.18 -6.67 -21.60
C ASP A 108 19.02 -6.99 -23.09
N GLU A 109 20.06 -7.54 -23.73
CA GLU A 109 20.00 -7.96 -25.14
C GLU A 109 18.93 -9.03 -25.39
N SER A 110 18.50 -9.76 -24.35
CA SER A 110 17.41 -10.75 -24.41
C SER A 110 16.01 -10.11 -24.52
N ALA A 111 15.86 -8.82 -24.20
CA ALA A 111 14.56 -8.17 -24.06
C ALA A 111 13.93 -7.67 -25.39
N VAL A 112 14.66 -7.71 -26.51
CA VAL A 112 14.29 -7.02 -27.77
C VAL A 112 13.29 -7.81 -28.63
N THR A 113 12.22 -8.38 -28.04
CA THR A 113 11.19 -9.14 -28.79
C THR A 113 9.75 -8.78 -28.42
N SER A 114 9.21 -7.78 -29.13
CA SER A 114 7.80 -7.53 -29.49
C SER A 114 6.65 -7.98 -28.56
N GLU A 115 5.96 -7.02 -27.94
CA GLU A 115 4.59 -7.20 -27.46
C GLU A 115 3.57 -7.01 -28.60
N ASN A 116 3.36 -8.05 -29.42
CA ASN A 116 2.18 -8.17 -30.29
C ASN A 116 1.82 -9.67 -30.52
N ALA A 117 0.52 -9.98 -30.61
CA ALA A 117 -0.04 -11.34 -30.49
C ALA A 117 -0.11 -12.12 -31.85
N PRO A 118 -0.48 -13.43 -31.92
CA PRO A 118 -1.00 -14.32 -30.86
C PRO A 118 -0.47 -15.79 -30.82
N THR A 119 -0.90 -16.51 -29.78
CA THR A 119 -1.13 -17.98 -29.66
C THR A 119 -0.44 -18.97 -30.61
N SER A 120 0.49 -19.77 -30.07
CA SER A 120 0.44 -21.26 -30.14
C SER A 120 1.42 -21.92 -29.15
N ALA A 121 1.15 -23.18 -28.79
CA ALA A 121 1.96 -24.06 -27.96
C ALA A 121 1.74 -25.52 -28.44
N PRO A 122 2.44 -26.56 -27.93
CA PRO A 122 3.63 -26.61 -27.07
C PRO A 122 4.78 -27.48 -27.64
N LYS A 123 5.96 -27.47 -27.00
CA LYS A 123 7.05 -28.50 -26.96
C LYS A 123 8.32 -27.86 -26.35
N GLU A 124 9.26 -28.55 -25.70
CA GLU A 124 9.27 -29.79 -24.88
C GLU A 124 10.53 -29.70 -23.96
N SER A 125 10.68 -30.56 -22.94
CA SER A 125 11.87 -30.56 -22.04
C SER A 125 13.07 -31.32 -22.68
N PRO A 126 14.34 -31.15 -22.23
CA PRO A 126 14.84 -31.48 -20.88
C PRO A 126 15.44 -30.26 -20.13
N ALA A 127 15.54 -30.15 -18.80
CA ALA A 127 15.74 -31.13 -17.71
C ALA A 127 17.20 -31.61 -17.52
N THR A 128 17.90 -30.94 -16.60
CA THR A 128 19.01 -31.47 -15.77
C THR A 128 18.88 -30.85 -14.38
N GLU A 129 19.40 -31.53 -13.36
CA GLU A 129 18.96 -31.46 -11.96
C GLU A 129 20.18 -31.56 -11.02
N VAL A 130 20.31 -30.65 -10.05
CA VAL A 130 21.18 -30.83 -8.86
C VAL A 130 20.59 -30.10 -7.63
N GLU A 131 20.62 -30.79 -6.49
CA GLU A 131 20.44 -30.32 -5.11
C GLU A 131 21.59 -29.37 -4.64
N VAL A 132 21.64 -28.79 -3.44
CA VAL A 132 20.77 -28.89 -2.23
C VAL A 132 20.23 -27.47 -1.86
N GLU A 133 20.06 -26.91 -0.66
CA GLU A 133 20.36 -27.20 0.76
C GLU A 133 19.28 -26.51 1.66
N ILE A 134 19.20 -26.79 2.97
CA ILE A 134 18.21 -26.17 3.89
C ILE A 134 18.84 -25.85 5.26
N GLU A 135 18.62 -24.64 5.81
CA GLU A 135 18.48 -24.29 7.25
C GLU A 135 18.17 -22.76 7.36
N ALA A 136 17.14 -22.27 8.07
CA ALA A 136 16.93 -22.11 9.53
C ALA A 136 17.58 -20.82 10.12
N ALA A 137 17.06 -20.15 11.17
CA ALA A 137 15.71 -20.00 11.76
C ALA A 137 15.71 -18.86 12.83
N GLN A 138 14.54 -18.28 13.16
CA GLN A 138 14.24 -17.54 14.42
C GLN A 138 15.02 -16.21 14.69
N ASP A 139 14.66 -15.29 15.61
CA ASP A 139 13.42 -15.10 16.43
C ASP A 139 13.11 -13.59 16.70
N ILE A 140 12.12 -13.33 17.57
CA ILE A 140 11.50 -12.07 18.02
C ILE A 140 12.32 -11.29 19.08
N GLU A 141 12.20 -9.94 19.15
CA GLU A 141 12.07 -9.23 20.46
C GLU A 141 11.45 -7.81 20.37
N VAL A 142 10.84 -7.34 21.48
CA VAL A 142 10.13 -6.05 21.65
C VAL A 142 10.21 -5.56 23.11
N PRO A 143 10.59 -4.29 23.36
CA PRO A 143 9.97 -3.48 24.42
C PRO A 143 9.69 -2.02 23.97
N ALA A 144 8.66 -1.26 24.39
CA ALA A 144 7.74 -1.25 25.55
C ALA A 144 8.16 -0.35 26.77
N ALA A 145 7.83 0.95 26.69
CA ALA A 145 7.50 1.90 27.79
C ALA A 145 7.05 3.24 27.12
N ALA A 146 5.91 3.91 27.36
CA ALA A 146 5.05 4.16 28.53
C ALA A 146 5.45 5.41 29.35
N THR A 147 4.61 6.47 29.30
CA THR A 147 4.32 7.47 30.36
C THR A 147 3.12 8.33 29.94
N GLU A 148 2.19 8.54 30.88
CA GLU A 148 0.89 9.21 30.75
C GLU A 148 1.01 10.76 30.64
N SER A 149 0.01 11.42 30.04
CA SER A 149 -0.38 12.82 30.33
C SER A 149 -1.74 13.15 29.72
N SER A 150 -2.77 13.31 30.54
CA SER A 150 -4.16 13.53 30.07
C SER A 150 -4.45 14.95 29.56
N PHE A 151 -5.37 15.04 28.59
CA PHE A 151 -5.98 16.28 28.08
C PHE A 151 -7.50 16.07 27.93
N ASP A 152 -8.31 17.12 28.10
CA ASP A 152 -9.78 17.03 28.18
C ASP A 152 -10.47 16.64 26.84
N GLU A 153 -10.60 15.32 26.61
CA GLU A 153 -11.27 14.72 25.44
C GLU A 153 -12.66 15.30 25.16
N ASP A 154 -13.48 15.48 26.20
CA ASP A 154 -14.85 16.04 26.12
C ASP A 154 -14.89 17.38 25.35
N SER A 155 -13.89 18.25 25.56
CA SER A 155 -13.84 19.58 24.96
C SER A 155 -13.46 19.54 23.47
N ALA A 156 -12.50 18.69 23.11
CA ALA A 156 -12.05 18.51 21.74
C ALA A 156 -13.11 17.78 20.90
N PHE A 157 -13.73 16.74 21.46
CA PHE A 157 -14.76 15.96 20.79
C PHE A 157 -16.05 16.77 20.57
N ALA A 158 -16.49 17.58 21.53
CA ALA A 158 -17.61 18.49 21.33
C ALA A 158 -17.36 19.47 20.18
N THR A 159 -16.16 20.07 20.13
CA THR A 159 -15.75 21.00 19.06
C THR A 159 -15.71 20.31 17.69
N PHE A 160 -15.16 19.10 17.62
CA PHE A 160 -15.16 18.27 16.42
C PHE A 160 -16.59 17.94 15.94
N LYS A 161 -17.48 17.56 16.86
CA LYS A 161 -18.87 17.18 16.58
C LYS A 161 -19.67 18.36 16.01
N GLU A 162 -19.47 19.57 16.53
CA GLU A 162 -20.05 20.79 15.95
C GLU A 162 -19.50 21.09 14.54
N ALA A 163 -18.17 21.05 14.37
CA ALA A 163 -17.53 21.29 13.08
C ALA A 163 -17.97 20.30 11.99
N ILE A 164 -18.16 19.02 12.31
CA ILE A 164 -18.65 18.01 11.36
C ILE A 164 -20.15 18.15 11.08
N THR A 165 -20.97 18.44 12.09
CA THR A 165 -22.44 18.58 11.90
C THR A 165 -22.84 19.89 11.21
N ALA A 166 -21.94 20.86 11.10
CA ALA A 166 -22.10 22.03 10.21
C ALA A 166 -22.21 21.64 8.71
N PHE A 167 -21.72 20.46 8.30
CA PHE A 167 -21.87 19.96 6.94
C PHE A 167 -23.25 19.31 6.74
N PRO A 168 -24.02 19.70 5.70
CA PRO A 168 -25.39 19.22 5.54
C PRO A 168 -25.43 17.71 5.26
N LYS A 169 -26.16 16.97 6.11
CA LYS A 169 -26.30 15.50 6.15
C LYS A 169 -25.13 14.73 6.77
N PHE A 170 -24.21 15.41 7.45
CA PHE A 170 -23.10 14.76 8.15
C PHE A 170 -23.50 14.46 9.59
N GLU A 171 -23.05 13.33 10.11
CA GLU A 171 -23.30 12.92 11.48
C GLU A 171 -22.06 12.23 12.06
N VAL A 172 -21.86 12.38 13.36
CA VAL A 172 -20.77 11.76 14.12
C VAL A 172 -21.35 10.70 15.03
N ILE A 173 -20.96 9.45 14.79
CA ILE A 173 -21.33 8.28 15.58
C ILE A 173 -20.14 7.95 16.50
N GLU A 174 -20.44 7.68 17.76
CA GLU A 174 -19.48 7.50 18.84
C GLU A 174 -19.54 6.05 19.33
N HIS A 175 -18.39 5.39 19.40
CA HIS A 175 -18.22 4.03 19.92
C HIS A 175 -17.10 4.04 20.98
N SER A 176 -16.99 2.99 21.79
CA SER A 176 -16.03 2.89 22.90
C SER A 176 -14.59 3.26 22.54
N ASP A 177 -14.13 2.78 21.38
CA ASP A 177 -12.71 2.83 20.97
C ASP A 177 -12.53 3.62 19.65
N SER A 178 -13.61 4.20 19.10
CA SER A 178 -13.54 4.98 17.86
C SER A 178 -14.73 5.92 17.62
N VAL A 179 -14.46 7.01 16.91
CA VAL A 179 -15.43 7.97 16.38
C VAL A 179 -15.56 7.81 14.87
N GLN A 180 -16.79 7.78 14.35
CA GLN A 180 -17.09 7.59 12.93
C GLN A 180 -17.84 8.79 12.36
N VAL A 181 -17.47 9.22 11.15
CA VAL A 181 -18.16 10.28 10.39
C VAL A 181 -18.94 9.63 9.25
N VAL A 182 -20.23 9.95 9.11
CA VAL A 182 -21.12 9.40 8.07
C VAL A 182 -21.89 10.48 7.31
N GLU A 183 -22.14 10.26 6.01
CA GLU A 183 -23.10 11.03 5.20
C GLU A 183 -24.44 10.27 5.13
N LYS A 184 -25.51 10.87 5.66
CA LYS A 184 -26.88 10.35 5.53
C LYS A 184 -27.47 10.69 4.17
N THR A 185 -27.38 9.76 3.22
CA THR A 185 -28.02 9.90 1.90
C THR A 185 -29.47 9.37 1.94
N ALA A 186 -30.30 9.77 0.99
CA ALA A 186 -31.72 9.35 0.92
C ALA A 186 -31.95 7.87 0.53
N LYS A 187 -30.92 7.02 0.57
CA LYS A 187 -30.96 5.59 0.25
C LYS A 187 -30.09 4.72 1.16
N GLU A 188 -28.99 5.27 1.66
CA GLU A 188 -27.99 4.57 2.47
C GLU A 188 -27.22 5.57 3.34
N GLU A 189 -26.79 5.14 4.52
CA GLU A 189 -25.78 5.84 5.31
C GLU A 189 -24.40 5.45 4.77
N ARG A 190 -23.50 6.42 4.63
CA ARG A 190 -22.20 6.21 3.99
C ARG A 190 -21.08 6.65 4.91
N LEU A 191 -20.24 5.70 5.33
CA LEU A 191 -19.03 5.99 6.09
C LEU A 191 -18.08 6.90 5.28
N LEU A 192 -17.52 7.90 5.96
CA LEU A 192 -16.61 8.90 5.42
C LEU A 192 -15.25 8.88 6.12
N ALA A 193 -15.23 8.60 7.42
CA ALA A 193 -14.00 8.37 8.19
C ALA A 193 -14.27 7.58 9.48
N THR A 194 -13.22 6.96 9.99
CA THR A 194 -13.14 6.36 11.34
C THR A 194 -11.87 6.88 12.02
N ILE A 195 -11.96 7.24 13.30
CA ILE A 195 -10.90 7.87 14.09
C ILE A 195 -10.77 7.06 15.38
N SER A 196 -9.56 6.64 15.76
CA SER A 196 -9.32 5.94 17.02
C SER A 196 -9.43 6.92 18.19
N THR A 197 -10.12 6.55 19.27
CA THR A 197 -10.06 7.31 20.55
C THR A 197 -8.92 6.82 21.45
N SER A 198 -8.35 5.65 21.17
CA SER A 198 -7.27 5.07 21.99
C SER A 198 -5.86 5.39 21.51
N GLU A 199 -5.69 5.87 20.27
CA GLU A 199 -4.39 6.07 19.63
C GLU A 199 -4.28 7.44 18.94
N ASN A 200 -3.31 8.26 19.35
CA ASN A 200 -3.10 9.60 18.78
C ASN A 200 -2.84 9.55 17.27
N ASN A 201 -3.49 10.48 16.54
CA ASN A 201 -3.34 10.68 15.10
C ASN A 201 -3.66 9.42 14.25
N VAL A 202 -4.36 8.43 14.81
CA VAL A 202 -4.80 7.23 14.09
C VAL A 202 -6.23 7.42 13.57
N PHE A 203 -6.35 7.63 12.27
CA PHE A 203 -7.63 7.74 11.56
C PHE A 203 -7.55 7.10 10.17
N THR A 204 -8.70 6.80 9.60
CA THR A 204 -8.89 6.27 8.25
C THR A 204 -9.94 7.10 7.54
N ILE A 205 -9.57 7.70 6.40
CA ILE A 205 -10.50 8.39 5.51
C ILE A 205 -11.04 7.39 4.48
N GLU A 206 -12.35 7.32 4.32
CA GLU A 206 -12.97 6.49 3.27
C GLU A 206 -12.93 7.21 1.91
N PRO A 207 -12.74 6.48 0.79
CA PRO A 207 -12.78 7.06 -0.56
C PRO A 207 -14.11 7.73 -0.91
N ALA A 208 -15.15 7.57 -0.09
CA ALA A 208 -16.40 8.31 -0.17
C ALA A 208 -16.22 9.83 0.06
N LEU A 209 -15.34 10.22 0.98
CA LEU A 209 -15.07 11.62 1.32
C LEU A 209 -14.18 12.28 0.27
N GLU A 210 -13.11 11.60 -0.14
CA GLU A 210 -12.11 12.12 -1.08
C GLU A 210 -12.68 12.49 -2.45
N ARG A 211 -13.70 11.76 -2.93
CA ARG A 211 -14.32 11.95 -4.25
C ARG A 211 -15.00 13.31 -4.43
N LYS A 212 -15.27 14.05 -3.35
CA LYS A 212 -15.91 15.36 -3.38
C LYS A 212 -14.89 16.41 -2.95
N TYR A 213 -14.16 16.98 -3.91
CA TYR A 213 -13.04 17.91 -3.71
C TYR A 213 -13.27 18.97 -2.62
N LYS A 214 -14.44 19.60 -2.57
CA LYS A 214 -14.79 20.59 -1.54
C LYS A 214 -14.75 20.00 -0.12
N LEU A 215 -15.33 18.81 0.09
CA LEU A 215 -15.29 18.13 1.39
C LEU A 215 -13.89 17.59 1.71
N LYS A 216 -13.11 17.20 0.70
CA LYS A 216 -11.70 16.83 0.90
C LYS A 216 -10.91 17.98 1.55
N LEU A 217 -11.16 19.23 1.13
CA LEU A 217 -10.51 20.42 1.69
C LEU A 217 -11.09 20.88 3.03
N GLU A 218 -12.40 20.75 3.25
CA GLU A 218 -13.07 21.32 4.42
C GLU A 218 -13.26 20.34 5.59
N VAL A 219 -13.30 19.03 5.34
CA VAL A 219 -13.62 18.00 6.36
C VAL A 219 -12.38 17.23 6.82
N ILE A 220 -11.43 16.91 5.93
CA ILE A 220 -10.23 16.15 6.33
C ILE A 220 -9.38 16.90 7.36
N PRO A 221 -9.11 18.22 7.25
CA PRO A 221 -8.36 18.95 8.28
C PRO A 221 -9.05 18.97 9.65
N VAL A 222 -10.39 18.89 9.68
CA VAL A 222 -11.17 18.79 10.94
C VAL A 222 -11.00 17.41 11.58
N ILE A 223 -10.94 16.35 10.76
CA ILE A 223 -10.65 14.98 11.20
C ILE A 223 -9.20 14.85 11.68
N GLU A 224 -8.24 15.40 10.95
CA GLU A 224 -6.82 15.41 11.31
C GLU A 224 -6.56 16.17 12.62
N ALA A 225 -7.14 17.37 12.78
CA ALA A 225 -6.99 18.15 14.00
C ALA A 225 -7.61 17.45 15.23
N PHE A 226 -8.75 16.79 15.08
CA PHE A 226 -9.34 16.00 16.18
C PHE A 226 -8.49 14.77 16.49
N ALA A 227 -8.07 13.99 15.49
CA ALA A 227 -7.20 12.83 15.71
C ALA A 227 -5.86 13.21 16.39
N GLN A 228 -5.31 14.38 16.10
CA GLN A 228 -4.11 14.91 16.76
C GLN A 228 -4.36 15.39 18.20
N SER A 229 -5.59 15.76 18.56
CA SER A 229 -5.97 16.16 19.93
C SER A 229 -6.21 14.98 20.87
N ILE A 230 -6.53 13.81 20.33
CA ILE A 230 -6.73 12.56 21.09
C ILE A 230 -5.40 12.15 21.70
N THR A 231 -5.29 12.22 23.02
CA THR A 231 -4.05 11.94 23.76
C THR A 231 -4.17 10.55 24.37
N PRO A 232 -3.22 9.63 24.13
CA PRO A 232 -3.37 8.23 24.55
C PRO A 232 -3.23 8.14 26.08
N ALA A 233 -4.12 7.35 26.69
CA ALA A 233 -4.16 7.10 28.12
C ALA A 233 -3.03 6.16 28.58
#